data_AF-A0A913Y6M5-F1
#
_entry.id   AF-A0A913Y6M5-F1
#
_cell.length_a   1.000
_cell.length_b   1.000
_cell.length_c   1.000
_cell.angle_alpha   90.00
_cell.angle_beta   90.00
_cell.angle_gamma   90.00
#
_symmetry.space_group_name_H-M   'P 1'
#
loop_
_entity.id
_entity.type
_entity.pdbx_description
1 polymer ?
#
loop_
_entity_poly.entity_id
_entity_poly.type
_entity_poly.pdbx_seq_one_letter_code
_entity_poly.pdbx_strand_id
1 'polypeptide(L)'
;MLGQDVLQHIFSFLDVKSLCISSQVCQEWYEVSLLNHLWKSHCQIFCSKHKRPCHLGRAENWKARFTQLVCGKLYSRPKPKEQTLPSFEQLKKDLVPCCERFSEFEVKQRISIKNFIDSKGLSYVVGKAYYQHTKTETISFKKQIVLKEKDSGMIYKGEAARMMVGLKKGTQDWNIHPSTLNPQTTKDFIVFIQSTSVNRVLVPKSKVLYDCK
;
A
#
# COMPACT_ATOMS: atom_id res chain seq x y z
N MET A 1 -15.08 40.12 22.71
CA MET A 1 -15.07 39.52 21.35
C MET A 1 -16.41 38.83 21.15
N LEU A 2 -17.04 38.98 19.99
CA LEU A 2 -18.23 38.20 19.65
C LEU A 2 -17.85 36.72 19.60
N GLY A 3 -18.69 35.83 20.14
CA GLY A 3 -18.43 34.39 20.07
C GLY A 3 -18.47 33.89 18.62
N GLN A 4 -17.65 32.89 18.29
CA GLN A 4 -17.58 32.32 16.95
C GLN A 4 -18.95 31.83 16.44
N ASP A 5 -19.80 31.29 17.31
CA ASP A 5 -21.17 30.86 16.97
C ASP A 5 -22.06 32.02 16.52
N VAL A 6 -21.94 33.18 17.16
CA VAL A 6 -22.68 34.40 16.80
C VAL A 6 -22.19 34.91 15.45
N LEU A 7 -20.88 34.90 15.22
CA LEU A 7 -20.29 35.32 13.95
C LEU A 7 -20.70 34.39 12.80
N GLN A 8 -20.71 33.07 13.03
CA GLN A 8 -21.23 32.08 12.09
C GLN A 8 -22.71 32.32 11.77
N HIS A 9 -23.54 32.62 12.79
CA HIS A 9 -24.95 32.92 12.59
C HIS A 9 -25.15 34.18 11.73
N ILE A 10 -24.42 35.27 12.03
CA ILE A 10 -24.43 36.49 11.22
C ILE A 10 -24.03 36.17 9.77
N PHE A 11 -22.95 35.40 9.57
CA PHE A 11 -22.44 35.07 8.25
C PHE A 11 -23.41 34.21 7.43
N SER A 12 -24.29 33.45 8.09
CA SER A 12 -25.33 32.66 7.42
C SER A 12 -26.39 33.50 6.70
N PHE A 13 -26.52 34.79 7.04
CA PHE A 13 -27.42 35.75 6.37
C PHE A 13 -26.76 36.56 5.26
N LEU A 14 -25.43 36.53 5.16
CA LEU A 14 -24.71 37.28 4.14
C LEU A 14 -24.91 36.64 2.77
N ASP A 15 -25.03 37.45 1.72
CA ASP A 15 -24.91 36.93 0.35
C ASP A 15 -23.44 36.60 0.03
N VAL A 16 -23.22 35.89 -1.07
CA VAL A 16 -21.87 35.42 -1.43
C VAL A 16 -20.89 36.58 -1.62
N LYS A 17 -21.36 37.71 -2.15
CA LYS A 17 -20.52 38.90 -2.35
C LYS A 17 -20.09 39.47 -1.00
N SER A 18 -21.02 39.65 -0.06
CA SER A 18 -20.76 40.16 1.28
C SER A 18 -19.91 39.19 2.10
N LEU A 19 -20.11 37.89 1.95
CA LEU A 19 -19.30 36.84 2.58
C LEU A 19 -17.84 36.89 2.10
N CYS A 20 -17.61 37.10 0.80
CA CYS A 20 -16.26 37.29 0.24
C CYS A 20 -15.59 38.57 0.76
N ILE A 21 -16.32 39.69 0.84
CA ILE A 21 -15.79 40.95 1.40
C ILE A 21 -15.45 40.75 2.88
N SER A 22 -16.34 40.11 3.65
CA SER A 22 -16.14 39.82 5.08
C SER A 22 -14.90 38.96 5.32
N SER A 23 -14.58 38.03 4.41
CA SER A 23 -13.37 37.20 4.49
C SER A 23 -12.05 37.96 4.43
N GLN A 24 -12.07 39.23 4.00
CA GLN A 24 -10.87 40.09 3.89
C GLN A 24 -10.68 41.00 5.10
N VAL A 25 -11.59 40.98 6.09
CA VAL A 25 -11.55 41.88 7.24
C VAL A 25 -10.46 41.49 8.25
N CYS A 26 -10.42 40.22 8.65
CA CYS A 26 -9.40 39.68 9.56
C CYS A 26 -9.32 38.15 9.46
N GLN A 27 -8.34 37.54 10.12
CA GLN A 27 -8.11 36.08 10.11
C GLN A 27 -9.30 35.29 10.66
N GLU A 28 -9.91 35.74 11.76
CA GLU A 28 -11.07 35.08 12.37
C GLU A 28 -12.27 35.06 11.40
N TRP A 29 -12.53 36.18 10.72
CA TRP A 29 -13.60 36.29 9.73
C TRP A 29 -13.29 35.48 8.48
N TYR A 30 -12.03 35.40 8.07
CA TYR A 30 -11.59 34.52 7.00
C TYR A 30 -11.93 33.06 7.34
N GLU A 31 -11.55 32.57 8.52
CA GLU A 31 -11.81 31.19 8.94
C GLU A 31 -13.31 30.88 9.03
N VAL A 32 -14.10 31.77 9.63
CA VAL A 32 -15.56 31.61 9.71
C VAL A 32 -16.19 31.64 8.32
N SER A 33 -15.72 32.50 7.41
CA SER A 33 -16.21 32.54 6.02
C SER A 33 -15.92 31.26 5.23
N LEU A 34 -14.97 30.42 5.67
CA LEU A 34 -14.64 29.14 5.05
C LEU A 34 -15.48 27.98 5.57
N LEU A 35 -16.34 28.20 6.57
CA LEU A 35 -17.14 27.15 7.17
C LEU A 35 -18.02 26.45 6.14
N ASN A 36 -17.88 25.13 6.09
CA ASN A 36 -18.41 24.30 5.01
C ASN A 36 -19.95 24.35 4.93
N HIS A 37 -20.64 24.52 6.06
CA HIS A 37 -22.09 24.56 6.11
C HIS A 37 -22.66 25.88 5.54
N LEU A 38 -21.95 27.01 5.63
CA LEU A 38 -22.35 28.29 5.03
C LEU A 38 -22.43 28.14 3.51
N TRP A 39 -21.37 27.59 2.91
CA TRP A 39 -21.32 27.32 1.47
C TRP A 39 -22.31 26.25 1.02
N LYS A 40 -22.64 25.28 1.89
CA LYS A 40 -23.71 24.30 1.63
C LYS A 40 -25.06 25.00 1.49
N SER A 41 -25.39 25.93 2.39
CA SER A 41 -26.62 26.73 2.32
C SER A 41 -26.69 27.53 1.01
N HIS A 42 -25.61 28.22 0.65
CA HIS A 42 -25.54 28.94 -0.64
C HIS A 42 -25.68 28.02 -1.86
N CYS A 43 -25.08 26.83 -1.84
CA CYS A 43 -25.27 25.83 -2.88
C CYS A 43 -26.73 25.36 -2.97
N GLN A 44 -27.40 25.14 -1.83
CA GLN A 44 -28.81 24.73 -1.80
C GLN A 44 -29.72 25.79 -2.41
N ILE A 45 -29.53 27.07 -2.03
CA ILE A 45 -30.28 28.20 -2.59
C ILE A 45 -30.05 28.30 -4.11
N PHE A 46 -28.79 28.27 -4.55
CA PHE A 46 -28.44 28.32 -5.97
C PHE A 46 -29.07 27.15 -6.74
N CYS A 47 -28.89 25.92 -6.26
CA CYS A 47 -29.43 24.73 -6.89
C CYS A 47 -30.96 24.76 -6.97
N SER A 48 -31.66 25.19 -5.92
CA SER A 48 -33.11 25.33 -5.89
C SER A 48 -33.60 26.33 -6.94
N LYS A 49 -32.98 27.52 -7.00
CA LYS A 49 -33.28 28.55 -8.00
C LYS A 49 -33.09 28.06 -9.45
N HIS A 50 -32.09 27.22 -9.69
CA HIS A 50 -31.76 26.70 -11.02
C HIS A 50 -32.32 25.29 -11.30
N LYS A 51 -33.19 24.74 -10.43
CA LYS A 51 -33.77 23.39 -10.55
C LYS A 51 -32.72 22.29 -10.76
N ARG A 52 -31.62 22.34 -9.99
CA ARG A 52 -30.51 21.38 -10.03
C ARG A 52 -30.42 20.59 -8.72
N PRO A 53 -29.94 19.34 -8.73
CA PRO A 53 -29.70 18.60 -7.50
C PRO A 53 -28.50 19.18 -6.72
N CYS A 54 -28.66 19.35 -5.41
CA CYS A 54 -27.63 19.86 -4.52
C CYS A 54 -26.85 18.73 -3.85
N HIS A 55 -25.75 18.31 -4.47
CA HIS A 55 -24.79 17.37 -3.90
C HIS A 55 -23.37 17.88 -4.10
N LEU A 56 -22.44 17.40 -3.26
CA LEU A 56 -21.02 17.82 -3.29
C LEU A 56 -20.30 17.36 -4.56
N GLY A 57 -20.68 16.19 -5.11
CA GLY A 57 -20.09 15.67 -6.34
C GLY A 57 -18.62 15.32 -6.15
N ARG A 58 -17.75 15.86 -7.02
CA ARG A 58 -16.28 15.69 -6.97
C ARG A 58 -15.54 16.87 -6.31
N ALA A 59 -16.27 17.85 -5.78
CA ALA A 59 -15.66 18.97 -5.07
C ALA A 59 -15.07 18.50 -3.74
N GLU A 60 -13.95 19.09 -3.32
CA GLU A 60 -13.36 18.82 -2.01
C GLU A 60 -14.20 19.37 -0.85
N ASN A 61 -14.91 20.48 -1.09
CA ASN A 61 -15.73 21.17 -0.11
C ASN A 61 -16.85 21.99 -0.79
N TRP A 62 -17.80 22.51 0.00
CA TRP A 62 -18.97 23.21 -0.54
C TRP A 62 -18.63 24.58 -1.16
N LYS A 63 -17.56 25.24 -0.70
CA LYS A 63 -17.07 26.49 -1.32
C LYS A 63 -16.59 26.22 -2.75
N ALA A 64 -15.76 25.19 -2.91
CA ALA A 64 -15.32 24.74 -4.22
C ALA A 64 -16.54 24.39 -5.10
N ARG A 65 -17.50 23.62 -4.57
CA ARG A 65 -18.72 23.25 -5.30
C ARG A 65 -19.50 24.48 -5.75
N PHE A 66 -19.64 25.49 -4.90
CA PHE A 66 -20.30 26.74 -5.25
C PHE A 66 -19.58 27.44 -6.40
N THR A 67 -18.25 27.56 -6.32
CA THR A 67 -17.43 28.11 -7.41
C THR A 67 -17.67 27.34 -8.71
N GLN A 68 -17.71 26.01 -8.69
CA GLN A 68 -18.03 25.18 -9.86
C GLN A 68 -19.42 25.50 -10.43
N LEU A 69 -20.44 25.59 -9.58
CA LEU A 69 -21.81 25.85 -10.02
C LEU A 69 -21.92 27.20 -10.75
N VAL A 70 -21.16 28.19 -10.29
CA VAL A 70 -21.11 29.53 -10.89
C VAL A 70 -20.23 29.59 -12.13
N CYS A 71 -19.03 28.99 -12.11
CA CYS A 71 -18.06 29.13 -13.19
C CYS A 71 -18.18 28.07 -14.30
N GLY A 72 -18.99 27.03 -14.11
CA GLY A 72 -19.18 25.94 -15.07
C GLY A 72 -17.96 25.01 -15.26
N LYS A 73 -16.85 25.23 -14.53
CA LYS A 73 -15.64 24.41 -14.67
C LYS A 73 -15.83 23.04 -14.03
N LEU A 74 -15.57 21.98 -14.79
CA LEU A 74 -15.49 20.61 -14.29
C LEU A 74 -14.13 20.42 -13.60
N TYR A 75 -14.13 19.81 -12.40
CA TYR A 75 -12.88 19.43 -11.76
C TYR A 75 -12.13 18.41 -12.60
N SER A 76 -10.81 18.57 -12.67
CA SER A 76 -9.92 17.49 -13.06
C SER A 76 -10.16 16.29 -12.16
N ARG A 77 -10.26 15.11 -12.76
CA ARG A 77 -10.31 13.85 -12.01
C ARG A 77 -9.07 13.81 -11.11
N PRO A 78 -9.20 13.66 -9.78
CA PRO A 78 -8.02 13.43 -8.95
C PRO A 78 -7.31 12.22 -9.53
N LYS A 79 -6.02 12.36 -9.86
CA LYS A 79 -5.21 11.17 -10.17
C LYS A 79 -5.32 10.25 -8.94
N PRO A 80 -5.45 8.93 -9.10
CA PRO A 80 -5.38 8.01 -7.97
C PRO A 80 -4.17 8.41 -7.13
N LYS A 81 -4.33 8.56 -5.81
CA LYS A 81 -3.19 8.80 -4.92
C LYS A 81 -2.24 7.61 -5.12
N GLU A 82 -1.20 7.82 -5.92
CA GLU A 82 -0.13 6.86 -6.11
C GLU A 82 0.55 6.77 -4.76
N GLN A 83 0.26 5.72 -4.00
CA GLN A 83 1.01 5.43 -2.79
C GLN A 83 2.45 5.27 -3.24
N THR A 84 3.30 6.24 -2.90
CA THR A 84 4.72 6.21 -3.20
C THR A 84 5.28 4.93 -2.60
N LEU A 85 5.72 4.01 -3.47
CA LEU A 85 6.36 2.77 -3.03
C LEU A 85 7.61 3.14 -2.23
N PRO A 86 7.88 2.49 -1.09
CA PRO A 86 9.10 2.73 -0.33
C PRO A 86 10.33 2.49 -1.20
N SER A 87 11.38 3.30 -1.01
CA SER A 87 12.65 3.09 -1.70
C SER A 87 13.33 1.80 -1.21
N PHE A 88 14.25 1.25 -2.01
CA PHE A 88 15.01 0.05 -1.63
C PHE A 88 15.74 0.24 -0.29
N GLU A 89 16.38 1.39 -0.09
CA GLU A 89 17.08 1.72 1.16
C GLU A 89 16.14 1.79 2.37
N GLN A 90 14.92 2.30 2.18
CA GLN A 90 13.91 2.29 3.24
C GLN A 90 13.48 0.87 3.57
N LEU A 91 13.20 0.05 2.54
CA LEU A 91 12.84 -1.35 2.74
C LEU A 91 13.95 -2.13 3.45
N LYS A 92 15.23 -1.86 3.12
CA LYS A 92 16.39 -2.52 3.73
C LYS A 92 16.48 -2.23 5.23
N LYS A 93 16.19 -0.99 5.65
CA LYS A 93 16.10 -0.61 7.07
C LYS A 93 14.93 -1.28 7.79
N ASP A 94 13.82 -1.48 7.09
CA ASP A 94 12.59 -2.07 7.63
C ASP A 94 12.60 -3.62 7.62
N LEU A 95 13.70 -4.25 7.18
CA LEU A 95 13.84 -5.71 7.20
C LEU A 95 13.88 -6.24 8.64
N VAL A 96 13.11 -7.30 8.89
CA VAL A 96 13.04 -7.95 10.20
C VAL A 96 13.85 -9.25 10.17
N PRO A 97 14.93 -9.37 10.97
CA PRO A 97 15.69 -10.62 11.08
C PRO A 97 14.83 -11.80 11.57
N CYS A 98 15.05 -12.98 11.01
CA CYS A 98 14.45 -14.21 11.47
C CYS A 98 15.16 -14.72 12.73
N CYS A 99 14.38 -15.10 13.76
CA CYS A 99 14.91 -15.75 14.96
C CYS A 99 14.91 -17.29 14.82
N GLU A 100 14.34 -17.82 13.75
CA GLU A 100 14.30 -19.25 13.42
C GLU A 100 15.69 -19.78 13.04
N ARG A 101 15.95 -21.05 13.35
CA ARG A 101 17.17 -21.73 12.94
C ARG A 101 16.88 -22.50 11.65
N PHE A 102 17.44 -22.03 10.55
CA PHE A 102 17.29 -22.68 9.25
C PHE A 102 18.49 -23.57 8.93
N SER A 103 18.22 -24.78 8.44
CA SER A 103 19.20 -25.60 7.73
C SER A 103 19.12 -25.32 6.23
N GLU A 104 20.25 -25.01 5.61
CA GLU A 104 20.35 -24.80 4.16
C GLU A 104 20.86 -26.06 3.46
N PHE A 105 20.20 -26.44 2.37
CA PHE A 105 20.58 -27.59 1.55
C PHE A 105 20.61 -27.22 0.08
N GLU A 106 21.60 -27.76 -0.64
CA GLU A 106 21.67 -27.69 -2.09
C GLU A 106 20.95 -28.86 -2.75
N VAL A 107 20.16 -28.57 -3.76
CA VAL A 107 19.39 -29.54 -4.54
C VAL A 107 20.24 -30.04 -5.71
N LYS A 108 20.66 -31.30 -5.66
CA LYS A 108 21.51 -31.91 -6.70
C LYS A 108 20.71 -32.46 -7.89
N GLN A 109 19.49 -32.92 -7.65
CA GLN A 109 18.64 -33.55 -8.66
C GLN A 109 17.19 -33.13 -8.49
N ARG A 110 16.38 -33.36 -9.54
CA ARG A 110 14.94 -33.06 -9.50
C ARG A 110 14.24 -34.04 -8.56
N ILE A 111 13.59 -33.51 -7.52
CA ILE A 111 12.95 -34.33 -6.47
C ILE A 111 11.81 -33.53 -5.81
N SER A 112 10.81 -34.20 -5.22
CA SER A 112 9.79 -33.50 -4.41
C SER A 112 10.41 -32.97 -3.12
N ILE A 113 9.88 -31.83 -2.63
CA ILE A 113 10.40 -31.18 -1.43
C ILE A 113 10.27 -32.08 -0.20
N LYS A 114 9.20 -32.87 -0.09
CA LYS A 114 9.03 -33.84 0.98
C LYS A 114 10.16 -34.88 0.98
N ASN A 115 10.32 -35.60 -0.14
CA ASN A 115 11.32 -36.65 -0.24
C ASN A 115 12.74 -36.10 -0.09
N PHE A 116 12.98 -34.86 -0.53
CA PHE A 116 14.25 -34.18 -0.33
C PHE A 116 14.56 -33.96 1.15
N ILE A 117 13.63 -33.42 1.92
CA ILE A 117 13.81 -33.20 3.36
C ILE A 117 13.94 -34.53 4.10
N ASP A 118 13.10 -35.51 3.77
CA ASP A 118 13.16 -36.85 4.34
C ASP A 118 14.54 -37.52 4.07
N SER A 119 15.11 -37.31 2.87
CA SER A 119 16.47 -37.80 2.52
C SER A 119 17.61 -37.14 3.31
N LYS A 120 17.35 -36.03 4.01
CA LYS A 120 18.30 -35.38 4.93
C LYS A 120 18.15 -35.86 6.37
N GLY A 121 17.29 -36.85 6.62
CA GLY A 121 17.02 -37.36 7.96
C GLY A 121 16.09 -36.46 8.78
N LEU A 122 15.37 -35.54 8.13
CA LEU A 122 14.41 -34.63 8.76
C LEU A 122 13.00 -35.04 8.37
N SER A 123 12.05 -34.97 9.30
CA SER A 123 10.63 -35.21 8.96
C SER A 123 10.03 -33.95 8.35
N TYR A 124 9.58 -34.04 7.09
CA TYR A 124 8.94 -32.91 6.42
C TYR A 124 7.64 -32.47 7.09
N VAL A 125 7.57 -31.18 7.44
CA VAL A 125 6.36 -30.50 7.94
C VAL A 125 5.94 -29.41 6.96
N VAL A 126 4.66 -29.40 6.59
CA VAL A 126 4.08 -28.39 5.68
C VAL A 126 4.31 -26.99 6.26
N GLY A 127 4.81 -26.06 5.43
CA GLY A 127 5.07 -24.68 5.84
C GLY A 127 6.45 -24.43 6.47
N LYS A 128 7.23 -25.46 6.81
CA LYS A 128 8.60 -25.29 7.34
C LYS A 128 9.70 -25.24 6.28
N ALA A 129 9.40 -25.64 5.05
CA ALA A 129 10.36 -25.65 3.96
C ALA A 129 10.18 -24.44 3.03
N TYR A 130 11.30 -23.84 2.60
CA TYR A 130 11.34 -22.70 1.70
C TYR A 130 12.29 -23.01 0.54
N TYR A 131 11.82 -22.89 -0.68
CA TYR A 131 12.63 -23.15 -1.87
C TYR A 131 13.09 -21.84 -2.49
N GLN A 132 14.29 -21.84 -3.08
CA GLN A 132 14.81 -20.69 -3.80
C GLN A 132 13.94 -20.38 -5.01
N HIS A 133 13.57 -19.11 -5.17
CA HIS A 133 12.87 -18.62 -6.35
C HIS A 133 13.84 -18.52 -7.53
N THR A 134 13.72 -19.42 -8.50
CA THR A 134 14.61 -19.49 -9.67
C THR A 134 13.89 -19.29 -11.00
N LYS A 135 12.55 -19.36 -10.99
CA LYS A 135 11.72 -19.32 -12.19
C LYS A 135 10.41 -18.61 -11.90
N THR A 136 9.78 -18.16 -12.97
CA THR A 136 8.49 -17.49 -12.94
C THR A 136 7.43 -18.36 -12.29
N GLU A 137 6.71 -17.80 -11.32
CA GLU A 137 5.61 -18.49 -10.67
C GLU A 137 4.59 -17.53 -10.04
N THR A 138 3.35 -18.01 -9.97
CA THR A 138 2.31 -17.36 -9.17
C THR A 138 2.49 -17.74 -7.70
N ILE A 139 2.77 -16.74 -6.87
CA ILE A 139 2.91 -16.87 -5.43
C ILE A 139 1.62 -16.41 -4.79
N SER A 140 1.03 -17.28 -3.98
CA SER A 140 -0.17 -16.93 -3.24
C SER A 140 0.14 -15.91 -2.15
N PHE A 141 -0.78 -14.97 -1.93
CA PHE A 141 -0.63 -13.93 -0.91
C PHE A 141 -0.24 -14.50 0.47
N LYS A 142 -0.80 -15.66 0.84
CA LYS A 142 -0.60 -16.29 2.15
C LYS A 142 0.79 -16.87 2.38
N LYS A 143 1.57 -17.12 1.33
CA LYS A 143 2.90 -17.73 1.47
C LYS A 143 3.89 -16.73 2.04
N GLN A 144 4.74 -17.19 2.94
CA GLN A 144 5.82 -16.37 3.47
C GLN A 144 6.97 -16.24 2.47
N ILE A 145 7.59 -15.06 2.45
CA ILE A 145 8.81 -14.76 1.69
C ILE A 145 9.94 -14.54 2.69
N VAL A 146 11.07 -15.16 2.40
CA VAL A 146 12.28 -15.07 3.20
C VAL A 146 13.41 -14.61 2.29
N LEU A 147 14.18 -13.63 2.75
CA LEU A 147 15.37 -13.13 2.06
C LEU A 147 16.60 -13.57 2.83
N LYS A 148 17.57 -14.18 2.16
CA LYS A 148 18.90 -14.44 2.73
C LYS A 148 19.91 -13.47 2.13
N GLU A 149 20.53 -12.65 2.94
CA GLU A 149 21.62 -11.77 2.51
C GLU A 149 22.85 -12.59 2.13
N LYS A 150 23.45 -12.28 0.98
CA LYS A 150 24.54 -13.09 0.43
C LYS A 150 25.84 -12.93 1.21
N ASP A 151 26.10 -11.73 1.72
CA ASP A 151 27.37 -11.40 2.38
C ASP A 151 27.40 -11.92 3.82
N SER A 152 26.36 -11.60 4.61
CA SER A 152 26.28 -11.98 6.03
C SER A 152 25.68 -13.37 6.25
N GLY A 153 24.91 -13.89 5.27
CA GLY A 153 24.10 -15.08 5.44
C GLY A 153 22.85 -14.87 6.32
N MET A 154 22.59 -13.65 6.81
CA MET A 154 21.43 -13.33 7.63
C MET A 154 20.12 -13.53 6.87
N ILE A 155 19.10 -13.96 7.58
CA ILE A 155 17.79 -14.30 7.02
C ILE A 155 16.77 -13.30 7.55
N TYR A 156 15.98 -12.74 6.65
CA TYR A 156 14.97 -11.72 6.93
C TYR A 156 13.60 -12.17 6.45
N LYS A 157 12.54 -11.71 7.13
CA LYS A 157 11.14 -11.98 6.78
C LYS A 157 10.27 -10.74 6.97
N GLY A 158 8.98 -10.90 6.69
CA GLY A 158 7.96 -9.89 6.95
C GLY A 158 7.59 -9.07 5.72
N GLU A 159 6.89 -7.96 5.96
CA GLU A 159 6.28 -7.16 4.89
C GLU A 159 7.33 -6.46 4.02
N ALA A 160 8.42 -5.98 4.61
CA ALA A 160 9.52 -5.38 3.85
C ALA A 160 10.14 -6.37 2.85
N ALA A 161 10.35 -7.63 3.26
CA ALA A 161 10.85 -8.69 2.38
C ALA A 161 9.91 -8.97 1.20
N ARG A 162 8.59 -8.91 1.43
CA ARG A 162 7.58 -9.05 0.37
C ARG A 162 7.60 -7.87 -0.59
N MET A 163 7.64 -6.64 -0.07
CA MET A 163 7.70 -5.43 -0.90
C MET A 163 8.97 -5.38 -1.76
N MET A 164 10.11 -5.87 -1.24
CA MET A 164 11.37 -5.96 -2.01
C MET A 164 11.25 -6.84 -3.25
N VAL A 165 10.44 -7.90 -3.19
CA VAL A 165 10.19 -8.78 -4.35
C VAL A 165 9.01 -8.32 -5.22
N GLY A 166 8.52 -7.09 -4.99
CA GLY A 166 7.43 -6.49 -5.77
C GLY A 166 6.03 -6.95 -5.35
N LEU A 167 5.90 -7.71 -4.26
CA LEU A 167 4.60 -8.10 -3.71
C LEU A 167 4.02 -6.93 -2.91
N LYS A 168 3.06 -6.21 -3.50
CA LYS A 168 2.39 -5.08 -2.86
C LYS A 168 1.35 -5.55 -1.84
N LYS A 169 0.98 -4.66 -0.92
CA LYS A 169 -0.14 -4.85 0.02
C LYS A 169 -1.43 -5.12 -0.76
N GLY A 170 -2.14 -6.19 -0.39
CA GLY A 170 -3.39 -6.61 -1.02
C GLY A 170 -3.68 -8.10 -0.77
N THR A 171 -4.80 -8.63 -1.25
CA THR A 171 -5.20 -10.04 -1.05
C THR A 171 -5.00 -10.93 -2.29
N GLN A 172 -4.39 -10.40 -3.34
CA GLN A 172 -4.28 -11.09 -4.63
C GLN A 172 -2.98 -11.91 -4.73
N ASP A 173 -3.05 -13.00 -5.48
CA ASP A 173 -1.90 -13.78 -5.89
C ASP A 173 -1.10 -13.04 -6.98
N TRP A 174 0.23 -13.14 -6.93
CA TRP A 174 1.11 -12.38 -7.82
C TRP A 174 2.01 -13.31 -8.62
N ASN A 175 2.13 -13.04 -9.92
CA ASN A 175 3.13 -13.68 -10.75
C ASN A 175 4.47 -12.95 -10.58
N ILE A 176 5.47 -13.62 -10.02
CA ILE A 176 6.83 -13.08 -9.90
C ILE A 176 7.70 -13.72 -10.97
N HIS A 177 8.35 -12.88 -11.77
CA HIS A 177 9.40 -13.29 -12.68
C HIS A 177 10.77 -12.88 -12.09
N PRO A 178 11.80 -13.74 -12.07
CA PRO A 178 13.11 -13.39 -11.52
C PRO A 178 13.72 -12.11 -12.10
N SER A 179 13.48 -11.82 -13.39
CA SER A 179 13.95 -10.59 -14.06
C SER A 179 13.16 -9.31 -13.71
N THR A 180 11.96 -9.45 -13.15
CA THR A 180 11.14 -8.30 -12.72
C THR A 180 11.45 -7.86 -11.29
N LEU A 181 12.21 -8.68 -10.56
CA LEU A 181 12.71 -8.31 -9.24
C LEU A 181 13.65 -7.11 -9.36
N ASN A 182 13.64 -6.26 -8.34
CA ASN A 182 14.58 -5.15 -8.26
C ASN A 182 16.02 -5.69 -8.38
N PRO A 183 16.84 -5.21 -9.34
CA PRO A 183 18.21 -5.67 -9.54
C PRO A 183 19.07 -5.60 -8.27
N GLN A 184 18.83 -4.61 -7.42
CA GLN A 184 19.55 -4.47 -6.15
C GLN A 184 19.12 -5.55 -5.14
N THR A 185 17.86 -5.97 -5.16
CA THR A 185 17.39 -7.10 -4.34
C THR A 185 18.03 -8.42 -4.77
N THR A 186 18.08 -8.70 -6.07
CA THR A 186 18.71 -9.93 -6.57
C THR A 186 20.23 -9.90 -6.47
N LYS A 187 20.85 -8.72 -6.38
CA LYS A 187 22.27 -8.54 -6.10
C LYS A 187 22.59 -8.89 -4.64
N ASP A 188 21.90 -8.29 -3.68
CA ASP A 188 22.21 -8.39 -2.25
C ASP A 188 21.63 -9.65 -1.59
N PHE A 189 20.50 -10.18 -2.11
CA PHE A 189 19.74 -11.24 -1.46
C PHE A 189 19.47 -12.45 -2.36
N ILE A 190 19.25 -13.60 -1.72
CA ILE A 190 18.65 -14.80 -2.31
C ILE A 190 17.20 -14.88 -1.81
N VAL A 191 16.26 -14.99 -2.74
CA VAL A 191 14.83 -15.04 -2.44
C VAL A 191 14.37 -16.48 -2.24
N PHE A 192 13.72 -16.74 -1.11
CA PHE A 192 13.12 -18.02 -0.77
C PHE A 192 11.61 -17.88 -0.55
N ILE A 193 10.86 -18.86 -1.02
CA ILE A 193 9.39 -18.89 -0.95
C ILE A 193 8.96 -20.11 -0.15
N GLN A 194 8.03 -19.90 0.78
CA GLN A 194 7.47 -20.98 1.58
C GLN A 194 6.73 -22.00 0.70
N SER A 195 7.03 -23.28 0.91
CA SER A 195 6.26 -24.37 0.33
C SER A 195 5.15 -24.81 1.27
N THR A 196 3.92 -24.71 0.78
CA THR A 196 2.73 -25.35 1.37
C THR A 196 2.35 -26.64 0.66
N SER A 197 3.12 -27.06 -0.35
CA SER A 197 2.85 -28.26 -1.15
C SER A 197 3.90 -29.33 -0.88
N VAL A 198 3.40 -30.54 -0.59
CA VAL A 198 4.20 -31.76 -0.37
C VAL A 198 4.91 -32.20 -1.66
N ASN A 199 4.22 -32.09 -2.79
CA ASN A 199 4.70 -32.54 -4.10
C ASN A 199 5.39 -31.43 -4.89
N ARG A 200 5.80 -30.34 -4.22
CA ARG A 200 6.56 -29.26 -4.87
C ARG A 200 7.88 -29.82 -5.39
N VAL A 201 8.04 -29.81 -6.71
CA VAL A 201 9.27 -30.29 -7.34
C VAL A 201 10.37 -29.24 -7.23
N LEU A 202 11.47 -29.61 -6.61
CA LEU A 202 12.69 -28.84 -6.53
C LEU A 202 13.54 -29.03 -7.79
N VAL A 203 14.24 -27.97 -8.21
CA VAL A 203 15.08 -27.98 -9.40
C VAL A 203 16.57 -28.13 -9.01
N PRO A 204 17.39 -28.83 -9.80
CA PRO A 204 18.83 -28.91 -9.54
C PRO A 204 19.49 -27.53 -9.47
N LYS A 205 20.62 -27.42 -8.76
CA LYS A 205 21.39 -26.18 -8.55
C LYS A 205 20.61 -25.05 -7.88
N SER A 206 19.53 -25.40 -7.17
CA SER A 206 18.80 -24.48 -6.31
C SER A 206 19.01 -24.84 -4.85
N LYS A 207 18.66 -23.90 -3.97
CA LYS A 207 18.78 -24.05 -2.53
C LYS A 207 17.41 -24.22 -1.88
N VAL A 208 17.40 -24.90 -0.74
CA VAL A 208 16.24 -25.03 0.15
C VAL A 208 16.65 -24.66 1.56
N LEU A 209 15.84 -23.85 2.23
CA LEU A 209 15.90 -23.61 3.66
C LEU A 209 14.83 -24.46 4.35
N TYR A 210 15.18 -25.10 5.46
CA TYR A 210 14.24 -25.82 6.29
C TYR A 210 14.29 -25.29 7.71
N ASP A 211 13.15 -24.88 8.25
CA ASP A 211 13.02 -24.45 9.63
C ASP A 211 13.10 -25.66 10.56
N CYS A 212 14.14 -25.69 11.41
CA CYS A 212 14.42 -26.77 12.33
C CYS A 212 13.83 -26.56 13.73
N LYS A 213 13.09 -25.46 13.96
CA LYS A 213 12.27 -25.32 15.18
C LYS A 213 11.02 -26.19 15.12
#